data_AF-A0A559TM16-F1
#
_entry.id   AF-A0A559TM16-F1
#
_cell.length_a   1.000
_cell.length_b   1.000
_cell.length_c   1.000
_cell.angle_alpha   90.00
_cell.angle_beta   90.00
_cell.angle_gamma   90.00
#
_symmetry.space_group_name_H-M   'P 1'
#
loop_
_entity.id
_entity.type
_entity.pdbx_description
1 polymer ?
#
loop_
_entity_poly.entity_id
_entity_poly.type
_entity_poly.pdbx_seq_one_letter_code
_entity_poly.pdbx_strand_id
1 'polypeptide(L)'
;MESDDAAVLIGISSYRDPSLLDVPAARNSLHAMHRLLTSPELCGWSEDQVHVLEDTAGATDLALELHRLAEETTGTLLIYFVGHGVVSKSGALCLAAGDTQLRYPDLTGLEYDKVRSALLDSPAQVKLVILDCCYSGRIIHGLAGAGESQLVDSTDIRGVYTLTAADQVAHVPSRDETAATSFTQVLCDVVRSGIPGAPPALALTDIYPKLKSTLKARGLPEPNQRGTDTVESYPFSRNVAYTGGTGFRLLPQEHVDRFLRILAAQPHHDLTAESIEKLEDWPGVYLLHRESCDASEILYVARNDRSIAVRLGQHLRKISGRCHIEARDLSFSYLKLDDDLSVVAPERLVLQHLHAQSRSPLWNNSGFGNNDAGRMRDSRRRGGDDFDVLHPIDLSWPVRFDVPTLKVTGHEMAMHLRAQLPYVFRIEAHNAELDRVQLTLPERSLRADRAFRLLAAALGDSWQISALVGQVLMYREQGKRYPSAIRYYAGTQTITEMPEVCKAVGLPDDS
;
A
#
# COMPACT_ATOMS: atom_id res chain seq x y z
N MET A 1 12.84 3.53 26.59
CA MET A 1 13.07 4.21 25.31
C MET A 1 11.73 4.84 25.00
N GLU A 2 11.59 6.15 25.24
CA GLU A 2 10.37 6.89 24.88
C GLU A 2 10.06 6.58 23.41
N SER A 3 8.79 6.32 23.07
CA SER A 3 8.45 6.03 21.69
C SER A 3 8.40 7.34 20.90
N ASP A 4 9.11 7.38 19.77
CA ASP A 4 9.10 8.52 18.82
C ASP A 4 7.81 8.50 17.97
N ASP A 5 6.65 8.30 18.62
CA ASP A 5 5.33 8.31 18.00
C ASP A 5 4.74 9.73 18.07
N ALA A 6 4.06 10.19 17.03
CA ALA A 6 3.35 11.48 17.01
C ALA A 6 1.98 11.36 16.33
N ALA A 7 0.96 11.97 16.96
CA ALA A 7 -0.39 12.06 16.45
C ALA A 7 -0.74 13.53 16.23
N VAL A 8 -1.06 13.90 15.00
CA VAL A 8 -1.50 15.24 14.62
C VAL A 8 -3.01 15.22 14.46
N LEU A 9 -3.73 15.85 15.37
CA LEU A 9 -5.18 15.92 15.37
C LEU A 9 -5.61 17.32 14.91
N ILE A 10 -6.23 17.41 13.73
CA ILE A 10 -6.67 18.66 13.11
C ILE A 10 -8.20 18.69 13.14
N GLY A 11 -8.77 19.72 13.76
CA GLY A 11 -10.23 19.88 13.81
C GLY A 11 -10.63 21.31 13.51
N ILE A 12 -11.41 21.49 12.44
CA ILE A 12 -11.88 22.80 12.01
C ILE A 12 -13.41 22.83 12.11
N SER A 13 -13.88 23.58 13.11
CA SER A 13 -15.29 23.70 13.47
C SER A 13 -15.91 25.03 13.04
N SER A 14 -15.10 26.07 12.79
CA SER A 14 -15.59 27.38 12.33
C SER A 14 -14.85 27.89 11.09
N TYR A 15 -15.59 28.53 10.19
CA TYR A 15 -15.08 29.02 8.90
C TYR A 15 -15.43 30.50 8.68
N ARG A 16 -14.50 31.26 8.10
CA ARG A 16 -14.71 32.68 7.76
C ARG A 16 -15.54 32.88 6.50
N ASP A 17 -15.44 31.97 5.54
CA ASP A 17 -16.28 32.00 4.34
C ASP A 17 -17.68 31.51 4.71
N PRO A 18 -18.73 32.36 4.63
CA PRO A 18 -20.08 31.98 5.01
C PRO A 18 -20.68 30.86 4.13
N SER A 19 -20.03 30.52 3.02
CA SER A 19 -20.41 29.40 2.15
C SER A 19 -19.98 28.05 2.73
N LEU A 20 -19.03 28.03 3.67
CA LEU A 20 -18.65 26.87 4.46
C LEU A 20 -19.36 26.97 5.79
N LEU A 21 -20.37 26.13 6.00
CA LEU A 21 -21.11 26.11 7.26
C LEU A 21 -20.22 25.60 8.40
N ASP A 22 -20.30 26.26 9.55
CA ASP A 22 -19.65 25.78 10.77
C ASP A 22 -20.09 24.35 11.12
N VAL A 23 -19.14 23.57 11.63
CA VAL A 23 -19.33 22.17 12.04
C VAL A 23 -18.92 22.04 13.52
N PRO A 24 -19.76 22.47 14.48
CA PRO A 24 -19.43 22.37 15.91
C PRO A 24 -19.05 20.95 16.36
N ALA A 25 -19.65 19.93 15.75
CA ALA A 25 -19.33 18.53 15.99
C ALA A 25 -17.86 18.16 15.69
N ALA A 26 -17.16 18.91 14.84
CA ALA A 26 -15.74 18.70 14.54
C ALA A 26 -14.87 18.92 15.78
N ARG A 27 -15.16 19.95 16.58
CA ARG A 27 -14.49 20.19 17.87
C ARG A 27 -14.71 19.02 18.84
N ASN A 28 -15.95 18.54 18.93
CA ASN A 28 -16.29 17.41 19.80
C ASN A 28 -15.59 16.12 19.35
N SER A 29 -15.52 15.86 18.04
CA SER A 29 -14.78 14.74 17.46
C SER A 29 -13.28 14.83 17.73
N LEU A 30 -12.69 16.02 17.57
CA LEU A 30 -11.28 16.28 17.85
C LEU A 30 -10.94 15.91 19.30
N HIS A 31 -11.73 16.42 20.25
CA HIS A 31 -11.52 16.12 21.68
C HIS A 31 -11.84 14.66 22.03
N ALA A 32 -12.80 14.04 21.34
CA ALA A 32 -13.11 12.61 21.53
C ALA A 32 -11.96 11.72 21.06
N MET A 33 -11.33 12.05 19.94
CA MET A 33 -10.15 11.35 19.41
C MET A 33 -8.94 11.57 20.32
N HIS A 34 -8.69 12.80 20.78
CA HIS A 34 -7.65 13.09 21.75
C HIS A 34 -7.78 12.22 23.00
N ARG A 35 -8.96 12.21 23.63
CA ARG A 35 -9.24 11.37 24.82
C ARG A 35 -9.11 9.87 24.53
N LEU A 36 -9.38 9.43 23.30
CA LEU A 36 -9.23 8.03 22.91
C LEU A 36 -7.74 7.64 22.86
N LEU A 37 -6.92 8.47 22.22
CA LEU A 37 -5.49 8.24 22.04
C LEU A 37 -4.72 8.31 23.36
N THR A 38 -5.01 9.30 24.21
CA THR A 38 -4.29 9.48 25.49
C THR A 38 -4.80 8.57 26.61
N SER A 39 -5.87 7.78 26.37
CA SER A 39 -6.39 6.84 27.37
C SER A 39 -5.41 5.68 27.60
N PRO A 40 -4.85 5.49 28.82
CA PRO A 40 -3.89 4.42 29.11
C PRO A 40 -4.46 3.00 28.95
N GLU A 41 -5.77 2.87 29.11
CA GLU A 41 -6.49 1.60 28.99
C GLU A 41 -6.76 1.22 27.53
N LEU A 42 -6.64 2.17 26.59
CA LEU A 42 -6.91 2.00 25.17
C LEU A 42 -5.62 2.11 24.35
N CYS A 43 -5.28 3.31 23.86
CA CYS A 43 -4.16 3.55 22.96
C CYS A 43 -2.87 3.93 23.71
N GLY A 44 -2.97 4.61 24.86
CA GLY A 44 -1.86 4.86 25.77
C GLY A 44 -0.78 5.82 25.29
N TRP A 45 -1.11 6.73 24.37
CA TRP A 45 -0.21 7.80 23.92
C TRP A 45 0.00 8.80 25.07
N SER A 46 1.21 9.32 25.23
CA SER A 46 1.46 10.41 26.18
C SER A 46 0.97 11.74 25.61
N GLU A 47 0.67 12.70 26.49
CA GLU A 47 0.11 14.00 26.10
C GLU A 47 1.06 14.80 25.18
N ASP A 48 2.37 14.62 25.34
CA ASP A 48 3.40 15.24 24.49
C ASP A 48 3.48 14.63 23.08
N GLN A 49 2.94 13.43 22.87
CA GLN A 49 2.88 12.77 21.55
C GLN A 49 1.64 13.17 20.73
N VAL A 50 0.65 13.84 21.34
CA VAL A 50 -0.61 14.19 20.68
C VAL A 50 -0.70 15.70 20.46
N HIS A 51 -0.48 16.13 19.22
CA HIS A 51 -0.50 17.52 18.81
C HIS A 51 -1.88 17.92 18.27
N VAL A 52 -2.56 18.83 18.98
CA VAL A 52 -3.91 19.29 18.62
C VAL A 52 -3.84 20.63 17.88
N LEU A 53 -4.32 20.65 16.64
CA LEU A 53 -4.46 21.83 15.79
C LEU A 53 -5.96 22.15 15.62
N GLU A 54 -6.51 22.89 16.59
CA GLU A 54 -7.92 23.27 16.65
C GLU A 54 -8.17 24.64 16.01
N ASP A 55 -9.17 24.73 15.12
CA ASP A 55 -9.66 25.97 14.48
C ASP A 55 -8.53 26.87 13.93
N THR A 56 -7.48 26.25 13.38
CA THR A 56 -6.34 26.98 12.82
C THR A 56 -6.78 27.81 11.63
N ALA A 57 -6.37 29.09 11.62
CA ALA A 57 -6.82 30.04 10.62
C ALA A 57 -6.29 29.69 9.21
N GLY A 58 -4.99 29.44 9.04
CA GLY A 58 -4.36 29.33 7.73
C GLY A 58 -3.91 27.92 7.34
N ALA A 59 -4.21 27.52 6.11
CA ALA A 59 -3.77 26.24 5.54
C ALA A 59 -2.24 26.08 5.45
N THR A 60 -1.51 27.18 5.26
CA THR A 60 -0.04 27.18 5.22
C THR A 60 0.55 26.81 6.59
N ASP A 61 0.03 27.37 7.67
CA ASP A 61 0.52 27.09 9.02
C ASP A 61 0.25 25.62 9.39
N LEU A 62 -0.94 25.10 9.04
CA LEU A 62 -1.26 23.68 9.16
C LEU A 62 -0.26 22.81 8.38
N ALA A 63 0.05 23.18 7.13
CA ALA A 63 0.99 22.43 6.32
C ALA A 63 2.39 22.41 6.94
N LEU A 64 2.88 23.56 7.39
CA LEU A 64 4.22 23.68 8.00
C LEU A 64 4.35 22.85 9.26
N GLU A 65 3.36 22.94 10.15
CA GLU A 65 3.39 22.19 11.41
C GLU A 65 3.27 20.68 11.16
N LEU A 66 2.43 20.28 10.21
CA LEU A 66 2.29 18.89 9.81
C LEU A 66 3.58 18.33 9.20
N HIS A 67 4.31 19.10 8.37
CA HIS A 67 5.61 18.66 7.84
C HIS A 67 6.66 18.58 8.94
N ARG A 68 6.74 19.58 9.83
CA ARG A 68 7.69 19.61 10.95
C ARG A 68 7.53 18.36 11.83
N LEU A 69 6.31 18.08 12.27
CA LEU A 69 6.00 16.91 13.08
C LEU A 69 6.28 15.60 12.32
N ALA A 70 5.94 15.55 11.04
CA ALA A 70 6.20 14.39 10.21
C ALA A 70 7.70 14.08 10.04
N GLU A 71 8.55 15.10 9.90
CA GLU A 71 10.01 14.97 9.79
C GLU A 71 10.67 14.46 11.09
N GLU A 72 10.12 14.83 12.24
CA GLU A 72 10.64 14.48 13.56
C GLU A 72 10.21 13.06 14.02
N THR A 73 9.16 12.49 13.41
CA THR A 73 8.55 11.22 13.87
C THR A 73 9.20 10.00 13.21
N THR A 74 9.78 9.09 14.01
CA THR A 74 10.40 7.84 13.50
C THR A 74 9.60 6.57 13.79
N GLY A 75 8.74 6.59 14.82
CA GLY A 75 7.85 5.50 15.19
C GLY A 75 6.57 5.51 14.35
N THR A 76 5.47 5.92 14.97
CA THR A 76 4.13 5.98 14.40
C THR A 76 3.72 7.42 14.16
N LEU A 77 3.41 7.77 12.92
CA LEU A 77 2.77 9.04 12.58
C LEU A 77 1.28 8.81 12.29
N LEU A 78 0.41 9.37 13.12
CA LEU A 78 -1.05 9.39 12.90
C LEU A 78 -1.50 10.81 12.54
N ILE A 79 -2.21 10.96 11.43
CA ILE A 79 -2.87 12.22 11.07
C ILE A 79 -4.37 12.00 11.11
N TYR A 80 -5.06 12.75 11.96
CA TYR A 80 -6.51 12.75 12.04
C TYR A 80 -7.02 14.13 11.62
N PHE A 81 -7.95 14.18 10.67
CA PHE A 81 -8.59 15.43 10.25
C PHE A 81 -10.10 15.32 10.39
N VAL A 82 -10.74 16.34 10.97
CA VAL A 82 -12.19 16.49 11.00
C VAL A 82 -12.62 17.91 10.60
N GLY A 83 -13.55 18.00 9.65
CA GLY A 83 -13.99 19.27 9.08
C GLY A 83 -14.49 19.13 7.64
N HIS A 84 -14.47 20.22 6.87
CA HIS A 84 -14.84 20.20 5.45
C HIS A 84 -13.71 19.70 4.56
N GLY A 85 -14.03 18.77 3.66
CA GLY A 85 -13.22 18.45 2.49
C GLY A 85 -13.83 19.10 1.26
N VAL A 86 -13.07 19.85 0.48
CA VAL A 86 -13.56 20.54 -0.73
C VAL A 86 -12.78 20.05 -1.93
N VAL A 87 -13.47 19.63 -2.98
CA VAL A 87 -12.84 19.30 -4.26
C VAL A 87 -12.71 20.58 -5.08
N SER A 88 -11.49 20.93 -5.45
CA SER A 88 -11.21 22.08 -6.30
C SER A 88 -11.68 21.85 -7.75
N LYS A 89 -11.64 22.89 -8.58
CA LYS A 89 -11.96 22.75 -10.01
C LYS A 89 -10.99 21.85 -10.77
N SER A 90 -9.76 21.68 -10.27
CA SER A 90 -8.77 20.78 -10.86
C SER A 90 -8.98 19.31 -10.46
N GLY A 91 -9.97 19.04 -9.59
CA GLY A 91 -10.23 17.70 -9.06
C GLY A 91 -9.40 17.34 -7.83
N ALA A 92 -8.60 18.27 -7.31
CA ALA A 92 -7.79 18.04 -6.11
C ALA A 92 -8.64 18.16 -4.84
N LEU A 93 -8.46 17.22 -3.90
CA LEU A 93 -9.05 17.30 -2.58
C LEU A 93 -8.29 18.33 -1.73
N CYS A 94 -9.01 19.26 -1.12
CA CYS A 94 -8.48 20.27 -0.19
C CYS A 94 -9.19 20.15 1.16
N LEU A 95 -8.44 19.99 2.24
CA LEU A 95 -8.93 20.04 3.61
C LEU A 95 -9.07 21.52 4.01
N ALA A 96 -10.29 21.94 4.37
CA ALA A 96 -10.56 23.35 4.65
C ALA A 96 -10.00 23.75 6.02
N ALA A 97 -9.23 24.85 6.03
CA ALA A 97 -8.82 25.58 7.22
C ALA A 97 -9.83 26.71 7.53
N GLY A 98 -9.67 27.39 8.67
CA GLY A 98 -10.63 28.42 9.11
C GLY A 98 -10.80 29.59 8.14
N ASP A 99 -9.78 29.93 7.35
CA ASP A 99 -9.81 31.01 6.35
C ASP A 99 -9.98 30.55 4.89
N THR A 100 -10.21 29.25 4.68
CA THR A 100 -10.42 28.70 3.33
C THR A 100 -11.62 29.34 2.66
N GLN A 101 -11.43 29.77 1.42
CA GLN A 101 -12.47 30.32 0.56
C GLN A 101 -13.00 29.22 -0.37
N LEU A 102 -14.29 28.93 -0.31
CA LEU A 102 -14.92 27.86 -1.10
C LEU A 102 -14.74 28.07 -2.62
N ARG A 103 -14.56 29.33 -3.05
CA ARG A 103 -14.33 29.67 -4.46
C ARG A 103 -12.93 29.25 -4.95
N TYR A 104 -11.95 29.18 -4.06
CA TYR A 104 -10.54 28.92 -4.36
C TYR A 104 -9.91 27.97 -3.31
N PRO A 105 -10.45 26.75 -3.16
CA PRO A 105 -10.02 25.83 -2.11
C PRO A 105 -8.58 25.32 -2.33
N ASP A 106 -8.11 25.29 -3.57
CA ASP A 106 -6.73 24.97 -3.95
C ASP A 106 -5.72 26.06 -3.58
N LEU A 107 -6.14 27.32 -3.52
CA LEU A 107 -5.28 28.44 -3.14
C LEU A 107 -5.26 28.73 -1.64
N THR A 108 -6.37 28.45 -0.95
CA THR A 108 -6.60 28.86 0.45
C THR A 108 -6.86 27.70 1.40
N GLY A 109 -7.03 26.49 0.89
CA GLY A 109 -7.16 25.25 1.67
C GLY A 109 -5.88 24.44 1.67
N LEU A 110 -5.85 23.43 2.53
CA LEU A 110 -4.75 22.47 2.61
C LEU A 110 -5.00 21.36 1.60
N GLU A 111 -4.37 21.47 0.42
CA GLU A 111 -4.38 20.38 -0.56
C GLU A 111 -3.93 19.06 0.08
N TYR A 112 -4.70 17.99 -0.15
CA TYR A 112 -4.41 16.68 0.41
C TYR A 112 -3.05 16.15 -0.07
N ASP A 113 -2.60 16.56 -1.26
CA ASP A 113 -1.26 16.24 -1.76
C ASP A 113 -0.14 16.76 -0.84
N LYS A 114 -0.36 17.87 -0.11
CA LYS A 114 0.61 18.36 0.89
C LYS A 114 0.65 17.46 2.12
N VAL A 115 -0.51 16.98 2.59
CA VAL A 115 -0.60 16.00 3.68
C VAL A 115 0.05 14.68 3.27
N ARG A 116 -0.23 14.26 2.03
CA ARG A 116 0.36 13.07 1.42
C ARG A 116 1.88 13.17 1.33
N SER A 117 2.43 14.31 0.89
CA SER A 117 3.88 14.53 0.84
C SER A 117 4.51 14.41 2.22
N ALA A 118 3.97 15.08 3.24
CA ALA A 118 4.47 14.95 4.60
C ALA A 118 4.45 13.51 5.13
N LEU A 119 3.35 12.78 4.91
CA LEU A 119 3.27 11.36 5.25
C LEU A 119 4.35 10.54 4.52
N LEU A 120 4.54 10.78 3.21
CA LEU A 120 5.51 10.04 2.41
C LEU A 120 6.97 10.35 2.81
N ASP A 121 7.26 11.61 3.11
CA ASP A 121 8.59 12.12 3.44
C ASP A 121 8.99 11.83 4.90
N SER A 122 8.03 11.57 5.78
CA SER A 122 8.28 11.17 7.17
C SER A 122 9.14 9.88 7.26
N PRO A 123 10.11 9.81 8.21
CA PRO A 123 10.85 8.58 8.48
C PRO A 123 10.04 7.54 9.29
N ALA A 124 8.82 7.87 9.71
CA ALA A 124 7.96 7.00 10.52
C ALA A 124 7.83 5.57 9.93
N GLN A 125 8.00 4.56 10.79
CA GLN A 125 7.81 3.16 10.46
C GLN A 125 6.34 2.85 10.14
N VAL A 126 5.42 3.50 10.85
CA VAL A 126 3.98 3.32 10.71
C VAL A 126 3.34 4.68 10.40
N LYS A 127 2.50 4.72 9.36
CA LYS A 127 1.88 5.95 8.86
C LYS A 127 0.40 5.73 8.70
N LEU A 128 -0.40 6.50 9.43
CA LEU A 128 -1.84 6.37 9.53
C LEU A 128 -2.49 7.72 9.19
N VAL A 129 -3.57 7.69 8.43
CA VAL A 129 -4.40 8.86 8.19
C VAL A 129 -5.88 8.50 8.34
N ILE A 130 -6.59 9.29 9.14
CA ILE A 130 -8.04 9.15 9.38
C ILE A 130 -8.69 10.47 9.00
N LEU A 131 -9.57 10.42 8.00
CA LEU A 131 -10.27 11.58 7.46
C LEU A 131 -11.76 11.49 7.81
N ASP A 132 -12.16 12.23 8.83
CA ASP A 132 -13.54 12.50 9.19
C ASP A 132 -14.01 13.80 8.52
N CYS A 133 -13.90 13.84 7.20
CA CYS A 133 -14.33 14.97 6.41
C CYS A 133 -15.28 14.52 5.33
N CYS A 134 -16.26 15.37 5.05
CA CYS A 134 -17.18 15.15 3.97
C CYS A 134 -16.92 16.12 2.84
N TYR A 135 -17.13 15.64 1.62
CA TYR A 135 -16.92 16.41 0.42
C TYR A 135 -18.02 17.48 0.30
N SER A 136 -17.79 18.67 0.83
CA SER A 136 -18.65 19.86 0.65
C SER A 136 -18.37 20.48 -0.72
N GLY A 137 -18.66 19.72 -1.77
CA GLY A 137 -18.56 20.16 -3.15
C GLY A 137 -19.80 19.73 -3.92
N ARG A 138 -20.67 20.70 -4.24
CA ARG A 138 -21.79 20.52 -5.15
C ARG A 138 -21.37 19.64 -6.32
N ILE A 139 -22.05 18.51 -6.51
CA ILE A 139 -22.16 17.88 -7.83
C ILE A 139 -22.61 19.01 -8.76
N ILE A 140 -21.68 19.55 -9.56
CA ILE A 140 -22.06 20.30 -10.74
C ILE A 140 -22.67 19.24 -11.65
N HIS A 141 -23.98 19.13 -11.58
CA HIS A 141 -24.78 18.45 -12.60
C HIS A 141 -24.36 19.03 -13.96
N GLY A 142 -23.60 18.24 -14.71
CA GLY A 142 -23.11 18.64 -16.02
C GLY A 142 -21.92 17.84 -16.51
N LEU A 143 -22.03 16.51 -16.51
CA LEU A 143 -21.40 15.56 -17.43
C LEU A 143 -21.76 14.14 -16.95
N ALA A 144 -22.97 13.70 -17.33
CA ALA A 144 -23.30 12.28 -17.26
C ALA A 144 -22.35 11.52 -18.19
N GLY A 145 -21.46 10.68 -17.63
CA GLY A 145 -20.67 9.77 -18.44
C GLY A 145 -19.32 9.27 -17.92
N ALA A 146 -18.85 9.65 -16.73
CA ALA A 146 -17.69 9.03 -16.06
C ALA A 146 -17.53 9.64 -14.66
N GLY A 147 -17.26 8.86 -13.62
CA GLY A 147 -16.56 9.43 -12.45
C GLY A 147 -17.01 9.11 -11.02
N GLU A 148 -17.70 8.00 -10.73
CA GLU A 148 -17.66 7.46 -9.35
C GLU A 148 -16.28 6.85 -9.02
N SER A 149 -15.48 6.53 -10.04
CA SER A 149 -14.19 5.83 -9.91
C SER A 149 -12.94 6.73 -9.83
N GLN A 150 -13.02 8.03 -10.10
CA GLN A 150 -11.82 8.90 -10.19
C GLN A 150 -11.41 9.57 -8.87
N LEU A 151 -12.37 9.92 -8.01
CA LEU A 151 -12.11 10.65 -6.77
C LEU A 151 -11.60 9.74 -5.65
N VAL A 152 -12.00 8.48 -5.66
CA VAL A 152 -11.50 7.46 -4.71
C VAL A 152 -10.00 7.21 -4.95
N ASP A 153 -9.47 7.52 -6.13
CA ASP A 153 -8.05 7.33 -6.48
C ASP A 153 -7.13 8.42 -5.88
N SER A 154 -7.65 9.60 -5.52
CA SER A 154 -6.81 10.74 -5.06
C SER A 154 -6.33 10.63 -3.61
N THR A 155 -6.96 9.81 -2.77
CA THR A 155 -6.53 9.56 -1.38
C THR A 155 -5.71 8.28 -1.20
N ASP A 156 -5.34 7.62 -2.31
CA ASP A 156 -4.50 6.43 -2.28
C ASP A 156 -3.04 6.78 -2.01
N ILE A 157 -2.53 6.37 -0.85
CA ILE A 157 -1.13 6.58 -0.50
C ILE A 157 -0.51 5.22 -0.16
N ARG A 158 0.30 4.70 -1.10
CA ARG A 158 1.05 3.45 -0.89
C ARG A 158 1.99 3.59 0.31
N GLY A 159 1.85 2.68 1.28
CA GLY A 159 2.61 2.68 2.54
C GLY A 159 1.93 3.42 3.69
N VAL A 160 0.70 3.92 3.51
CA VAL A 160 -0.12 4.58 4.54
C VAL A 160 -1.45 3.84 4.65
N TYR A 161 -1.96 3.71 5.88
CA TYR A 161 -3.33 3.26 6.09
C TYR A 161 -4.26 4.48 6.13
N THR A 162 -5.22 4.53 5.20
CA THR A 162 -6.21 5.60 5.07
C THR A 162 -7.59 5.07 5.47
N LEU A 163 -8.25 5.73 6.42
CA LEU A 163 -9.65 5.50 6.79
C LEU A 163 -10.46 6.77 6.58
N THR A 164 -11.55 6.71 5.81
CA THR A 164 -12.40 7.87 5.52
C THR A 164 -13.86 7.62 5.94
N ALA A 165 -14.53 8.70 6.38
CA ALA A 165 -15.88 8.61 6.94
C ALA A 165 -16.97 8.23 5.92
N ALA A 166 -16.99 8.82 4.71
CA ALA A 166 -17.82 8.44 3.55
C ALA A 166 -17.68 9.43 2.36
N ASP A 167 -18.22 9.03 1.20
CA ASP A 167 -18.36 9.85 -0.03
C ASP A 167 -19.55 10.84 -0.01
N GLN A 168 -20.23 10.99 1.14
CA GLN A 168 -21.41 11.87 1.32
C GLN A 168 -21.29 12.75 2.58
N VAL A 169 -22.16 13.77 2.68
CA VAL A 169 -22.17 14.80 3.74
C VAL A 169 -22.12 14.20 5.15
N ALA A 170 -21.36 14.83 6.05
CA ALA A 170 -21.17 14.35 7.42
C ALA A 170 -22.52 14.36 8.10
N HIS A 171 -22.99 13.19 8.52
CA HIS A 171 -24.21 13.14 9.31
C HIS A 171 -23.89 13.69 10.71
N VAL A 172 -24.30 14.92 10.95
CA VAL A 172 -24.32 15.53 12.29
C VAL A 172 -25.60 15.07 12.98
N PRO A 173 -25.53 14.45 14.18
CA PRO A 173 -26.71 14.14 14.95
C PRO A 173 -27.52 15.43 15.19
N SER A 174 -28.72 15.50 14.64
CA SER A 174 -29.49 16.73 14.48
C SER A 174 -30.03 17.36 15.78
N ARG A 175 -29.61 16.90 16.97
CA ARG A 175 -30.19 17.28 18.27
C ARG A 175 -29.23 17.35 19.46
N ASP A 176 -27.93 17.14 19.29
CA ASP A 176 -26.97 17.17 20.42
C ASP A 176 -25.74 18.02 20.07
N GLU A 177 -25.66 19.21 20.69
CA GLU A 177 -24.53 20.14 20.51
C GLU A 177 -23.21 19.62 21.11
N THR A 178 -23.28 18.59 21.95
CA THR A 178 -22.11 17.96 22.58
C THR A 178 -21.63 16.72 21.82
N ALA A 179 -22.40 16.27 20.82
CA ALA A 179 -22.06 15.07 20.06
C ALA A 179 -20.89 15.31 19.10
N ALA A 180 -20.01 14.31 19.01
CA ALA A 180 -19.08 14.17 17.90
C ALA A 180 -19.84 13.86 16.60
N THR A 181 -19.14 13.93 15.47
CA THR A 181 -19.64 13.41 14.19
C THR A 181 -20.03 11.94 14.34
N SER A 182 -20.99 11.49 13.53
CA SER A 182 -21.46 10.11 13.60
C SER A 182 -20.35 9.09 13.35
N PHE A 183 -19.40 9.39 12.46
CA PHE A 183 -18.25 8.53 12.18
C PHE A 183 -17.32 8.43 13.39
N THR A 184 -16.84 9.56 13.92
CA THR A 184 -15.89 9.56 15.04
C THR A 184 -16.52 9.01 16.31
N GLN A 185 -17.80 9.30 16.54
CA GLN A 185 -18.53 8.72 17.66
C GLN A 185 -18.54 7.19 17.58
N VAL A 186 -18.92 6.62 16.42
CA VAL A 186 -18.98 5.16 16.26
C VAL A 186 -17.58 4.54 16.35
N LEU A 187 -16.55 5.18 15.78
CA LEU A 187 -15.17 4.73 15.90
C LEU A 187 -14.73 4.68 17.37
N CYS A 188 -14.96 5.76 18.14
CA CYS A 188 -14.69 5.80 19.56
C CYS A 188 -15.50 4.73 20.33
N ASP A 189 -16.78 4.54 20.00
CA ASP A 189 -17.65 3.54 20.64
C ASP A 189 -17.11 2.12 20.42
N VAL A 190 -16.68 1.78 19.20
CA VAL A 190 -16.11 0.47 18.85
C VAL A 190 -14.82 0.21 19.62
N VAL A 191 -13.90 1.19 19.65
CA VAL A 191 -12.63 1.05 20.37
C VAL A 191 -12.87 0.94 21.88
N ARG A 192 -13.73 1.79 22.45
CA ARG A 192 -14.04 1.79 23.90
C ARG A 192 -14.82 0.57 24.36
N SER A 193 -15.66 -0.01 23.50
CA SER A 193 -16.41 -1.22 23.85
C SER A 193 -15.56 -2.48 23.67
N GLY A 194 -14.50 -2.38 22.86
CA GLY A 194 -13.74 -3.53 22.38
C GLY A 194 -14.55 -4.39 21.40
N ILE A 195 -13.89 -5.42 20.87
CA ILE A 195 -14.49 -6.38 19.95
C ILE A 195 -14.38 -7.77 20.58
N PRO A 196 -15.48 -8.34 21.09
CA PRO A 196 -15.47 -9.69 21.64
C PRO A 196 -14.95 -10.70 20.61
N GLY A 197 -14.02 -11.56 21.03
CA GLY A 197 -13.41 -12.58 20.16
C GLY A 197 -12.27 -12.07 19.27
N ALA A 198 -12.01 -10.76 19.23
CA ALA A 198 -10.83 -10.20 18.56
C ALA A 198 -9.55 -10.33 19.43
N PRO A 199 -8.35 -10.15 18.85
CA PRO A 199 -7.08 -10.23 19.59
C PRO A 199 -7.00 -9.23 20.77
N PRO A 200 -6.06 -9.41 21.72
CA PRO A 200 -5.90 -8.51 22.87
C PRO A 200 -5.50 -7.08 22.48
N ALA A 201 -4.92 -6.89 21.29
CA ALA A 201 -4.70 -5.58 20.68
C ALA A 201 -5.45 -5.53 19.35
N LEU A 202 -6.25 -4.49 19.14
CA LEU A 202 -7.01 -4.24 17.92
C LEU A 202 -6.15 -3.43 16.95
N ALA A 203 -5.97 -3.95 15.75
CA ALA A 203 -5.51 -3.16 14.62
C ALA A 203 -6.69 -2.42 13.96
N LEU A 204 -6.39 -1.40 13.15
CA LEU A 204 -7.44 -0.71 12.38
C LEU A 204 -8.17 -1.65 11.41
N THR A 205 -7.52 -2.73 10.95
CA THR A 205 -8.15 -3.80 10.16
C THR A 205 -9.13 -4.66 10.95
N ASP A 206 -8.96 -4.78 12.27
CA ASP A 206 -9.95 -5.44 13.15
C ASP A 206 -11.12 -4.49 13.45
N ILE A 207 -10.83 -3.18 13.58
CA ILE A 207 -11.81 -2.13 13.89
C ILE A 207 -12.73 -1.84 12.71
N TYR A 208 -12.19 -1.76 11.49
CA TYR A 208 -12.94 -1.33 10.31
C TYR A 208 -14.19 -2.17 9.99
N PRO A 209 -14.15 -3.52 9.98
CA PRO A 209 -15.35 -4.33 9.73
C PRO A 209 -16.46 -4.06 10.76
N LYS A 210 -16.09 -3.86 12.03
CA LYS A 210 -17.05 -3.55 13.09
C LYS A 210 -17.60 -2.12 12.97
N LEU A 211 -16.74 -1.16 12.64
CA LEU A 211 -17.13 0.22 12.36
C LEU A 211 -18.12 0.29 11.19
N LYS A 212 -17.77 -0.33 10.05
CA LYS A 212 -18.60 -0.39 8.84
C LYS A 212 -19.96 -1.02 9.10
N SER A 213 -19.99 -2.19 9.75
CA SER A 213 -21.26 -2.86 10.08
C SER A 213 -22.12 -2.04 11.04
N THR A 214 -21.51 -1.35 12.01
CA THR A 214 -22.24 -0.50 12.98
C THR A 214 -22.82 0.74 12.31
N LEU A 215 -22.06 1.41 11.44
CA LEU A 215 -22.56 2.55 10.65
C LEU A 215 -23.71 2.13 9.75
N LYS A 216 -23.57 1.03 9.01
CA LYS A 216 -24.61 0.47 8.16
C LYS A 216 -25.89 0.11 8.93
N ALA A 217 -25.75 -0.54 10.09
CA ALA A 217 -26.89 -0.90 10.93
C ALA A 217 -27.65 0.33 11.49
N ARG A 218 -26.95 1.46 11.63
CA ARG A 218 -27.54 2.74 12.04
C ARG A 218 -28.08 3.57 10.85
N GLY A 219 -28.00 3.06 9.62
CA GLY A 219 -28.40 3.78 8.41
C GLY A 219 -27.49 4.98 8.09
N LEU A 220 -26.25 4.95 8.58
CA LEU A 220 -25.26 6.01 8.38
C LEU A 220 -24.36 5.70 7.18
N PRO A 221 -23.68 6.72 6.60
CA PRO A 221 -22.76 6.52 5.49
C PRO A 221 -21.68 5.47 5.79
N GLU A 222 -21.38 4.62 4.81
CA GLU A 222 -20.36 3.58 4.96
C GLU A 222 -18.95 4.19 4.84
N PRO A 223 -18.01 3.81 5.72
CA PRO A 223 -16.63 4.27 5.64
C PRO A 223 -15.87 3.51 4.55
N ASN A 224 -14.79 4.12 4.05
CA ASN A 224 -13.86 3.48 3.14
C ASN A 224 -12.50 3.30 3.84
N GLN A 225 -11.84 2.16 3.61
CA GLN A 225 -10.45 1.95 4.03
C GLN A 225 -9.56 1.65 2.82
N ARG A 226 -8.29 2.05 2.92
CA ARG A 226 -7.22 1.63 2.03
C ARG A 226 -5.97 1.36 2.84
N GLY A 227 -5.37 0.19 2.64
CA GLY A 227 -4.13 -0.24 3.28
C GLY A 227 -3.23 -0.88 2.25
N THR A 228 -1.91 -0.78 2.46
CA THR A 228 -0.93 -1.58 1.71
C THR A 228 -0.07 -2.38 2.67
N ASP A 229 0.02 -3.67 2.38
CA ASP A 229 1.01 -4.74 2.66
C ASP A 229 1.71 -4.85 4.04
N THR A 230 1.83 -3.82 4.90
CA THR A 230 2.56 -3.92 6.18
C THR A 230 2.03 -3.09 7.37
N VAL A 231 1.12 -2.13 7.17
CA VAL A 231 0.57 -1.30 8.28
C VAL A 231 -0.69 -1.93 8.92
N GLU A 232 -1.25 -2.94 8.26
CA GLU A 232 -2.53 -3.56 8.59
C GLU A 232 -2.57 -4.28 9.95
N SER A 233 -1.41 -4.65 10.49
CA SER A 233 -1.30 -5.32 11.79
C SER A 233 -0.81 -4.40 12.92
N TYR A 234 -0.68 -3.09 12.69
CA TYR A 234 -0.31 -2.15 13.75
C TYR A 234 -1.36 -2.17 14.87
N PRO A 235 -0.99 -2.44 16.13
CA PRO A 235 -1.91 -2.44 17.26
C PRO A 235 -2.33 -1.01 17.61
N PHE A 236 -3.48 -0.58 17.09
CA PHE A 236 -4.02 0.77 17.31
C PHE A 236 -4.51 0.99 18.74
N SER A 237 -5.16 -0.02 19.34
CA SER A 237 -5.67 0.06 20.71
C SER A 237 -5.64 -1.29 21.40
N ARG A 238 -5.65 -1.29 22.74
CA ARG A 238 -6.01 -2.48 23.52
C ARG A 238 -7.46 -2.86 23.29
N ASN A 239 -7.75 -4.16 23.28
CA ASN A 239 -9.10 -4.69 23.22
C ASN A 239 -9.65 -4.89 24.64
N VAL A 240 -10.45 -3.95 25.14
CA VAL A 240 -11.03 -4.05 26.49
C VAL A 240 -12.04 -5.19 26.63
N ALA A 241 -12.59 -5.68 25.52
CA ALA A 241 -13.47 -6.85 25.50
C ALA A 241 -12.69 -8.18 25.46
N TYR A 242 -11.36 -8.14 25.55
CA TYR A 242 -10.54 -9.34 25.59
C TYR A 242 -10.65 -10.03 26.96
N THR A 243 -11.43 -11.11 27.02
CA THR A 243 -11.69 -11.85 28.26
C THR A 243 -10.67 -12.97 28.52
N GLY A 244 -9.48 -12.94 27.91
CA GLY A 244 -8.48 -13.99 28.10
C GLY A 244 -9.01 -15.36 27.68
N GLY A 245 -9.14 -15.57 26.36
CA GLY A 245 -9.34 -16.91 25.81
C GLY A 245 -10.58 -17.67 26.30
N THR A 246 -11.78 -17.08 26.23
CA THR A 246 -13.06 -17.84 26.20
C THR A 246 -14.13 -17.22 25.29
N GLY A 247 -13.74 -16.34 24.36
CA GLY A 247 -14.65 -15.81 23.33
C GLY A 247 -14.73 -16.76 22.13
N PHE A 248 -15.96 -17.01 21.64
CA PHE A 248 -16.18 -17.79 20.42
C PHE A 248 -15.29 -17.29 19.28
N ARG A 249 -14.38 -18.15 18.84
CA ARG A 249 -13.63 -17.96 17.60
C ARG A 249 -14.67 -18.10 16.48
N LEU A 250 -14.76 -17.13 15.55
CA LEU A 250 -15.69 -17.15 14.38
C LEU A 250 -15.66 -18.51 13.64
N LEU A 251 -14.53 -19.20 13.75
CA LEU A 251 -14.38 -20.63 13.51
C LEU A 251 -13.78 -21.25 14.78
N PRO A 252 -14.47 -22.12 15.56
CA PRO A 252 -13.82 -22.87 16.63
C PRO A 252 -12.50 -23.50 16.16
N GLN A 253 -11.53 -23.73 17.06
CA GLN A 253 -10.20 -24.26 16.67
C GLN A 253 -10.34 -25.48 15.76
N GLU A 254 -11.34 -26.34 16.00
CA GLU A 254 -11.68 -27.48 15.14
C GLU A 254 -12.01 -27.12 13.68
N HIS A 255 -12.66 -25.98 13.43
CA HIS A 255 -12.97 -25.46 12.09
C HIS A 255 -11.73 -24.84 11.43
N VAL A 256 -10.87 -24.17 12.19
CA VAL A 256 -9.57 -23.71 11.69
C VAL A 256 -8.70 -24.92 11.32
N ASP A 257 -8.62 -25.91 12.19
CA ASP A 257 -7.89 -27.17 11.95
C ASP A 257 -8.52 -27.95 10.79
N ARG A 258 -9.85 -27.90 10.63
CA ARG A 258 -10.54 -28.49 9.47
C ARG A 258 -10.21 -27.74 8.18
N PHE A 259 -10.25 -26.41 8.20
CA PHE A 259 -9.87 -25.56 7.06
C PHE A 259 -8.43 -25.83 6.64
N LEU A 260 -7.49 -25.84 7.59
CA LEU A 260 -6.08 -26.12 7.33
C LEU A 260 -5.86 -27.54 6.81
N ARG A 261 -6.60 -28.54 7.32
CA ARG A 261 -6.58 -29.90 6.77
C ARG A 261 -7.13 -29.98 5.34
N ILE A 262 -8.23 -29.28 5.05
CA ILE A 262 -8.80 -29.21 3.70
C ILE A 262 -7.79 -28.56 2.74
N LEU A 263 -7.17 -27.45 3.16
CA LEU A 263 -6.18 -26.73 2.39
C LEU A 263 -4.91 -27.55 2.14
N ALA A 264 -4.41 -28.25 3.16
CA ALA A 264 -3.27 -29.15 3.06
C ALA A 264 -3.57 -30.40 2.21
N ALA A 265 -4.83 -30.79 2.08
CA ALA A 265 -5.26 -31.91 1.24
C ALA A 265 -5.57 -31.50 -0.20
N GLN A 266 -5.46 -30.21 -0.56
CA GLN A 266 -5.67 -29.77 -1.93
C GLN A 266 -4.58 -30.35 -2.84
N PRO A 267 -4.94 -30.78 -4.06
CA PRO A 267 -3.95 -31.25 -5.02
C PRO A 267 -2.97 -30.14 -5.35
N HIS A 268 -1.71 -30.54 -5.54
CA HIS A 268 -0.67 -29.66 -6.05
C HIS A 268 -0.76 -29.63 -7.58
N HIS A 269 -0.66 -28.45 -8.14
CA HIS A 269 -0.67 -28.21 -9.58
C HIS A 269 0.64 -27.54 -9.96
N ASP A 270 1.28 -27.99 -11.04
CA ASP A 270 2.50 -27.35 -11.53
C ASP A 270 2.23 -25.89 -11.86
N LEU A 271 3.15 -24.99 -11.50
CA LEU A 271 3.04 -23.57 -11.80
C LEU A 271 3.31 -23.31 -13.30
N THR A 272 2.32 -23.61 -14.14
CA THR A 272 2.36 -23.45 -15.59
C THR A 272 1.13 -22.68 -16.09
N ALA A 273 1.25 -22.07 -17.28
CA ALA A 273 0.12 -21.41 -17.92
C ALA A 273 -1.06 -22.38 -18.14
N GLU A 274 -0.78 -23.63 -18.55
CA GLU A 274 -1.80 -24.65 -18.77
C GLU A 274 -2.56 -25.00 -17.48
N SER A 275 -1.86 -25.14 -16.36
CA SER A 275 -2.50 -25.38 -15.05
C SER A 275 -3.34 -24.17 -14.59
N ILE A 276 -2.87 -22.95 -14.85
CA ILE A 276 -3.55 -21.71 -14.46
C ILE A 276 -4.80 -21.47 -15.31
N GLU A 277 -4.77 -21.74 -16.62
CA GLU A 277 -5.91 -21.58 -17.52
C GLU A 277 -7.09 -22.52 -17.20
N LYS A 278 -6.81 -23.65 -16.53
CA LYS A 278 -7.83 -24.58 -16.04
C LYS A 278 -8.55 -24.08 -14.78
N LEU A 279 -8.05 -23.02 -14.15
CA LEU A 279 -8.69 -22.42 -12.97
C LEU A 279 -9.90 -21.58 -13.39
N GLU A 280 -10.98 -21.72 -12.65
CA GLU A 280 -12.09 -20.79 -12.76
C GLU A 280 -11.77 -19.48 -12.04
N ASP A 281 -12.29 -18.36 -12.54
CA ASP A 281 -12.15 -17.03 -11.92
C ASP A 281 -12.98 -16.92 -10.64
N TRP A 282 -12.36 -17.26 -9.51
CA TRP A 282 -12.97 -17.18 -8.18
C TRP A 282 -12.02 -16.58 -7.13
N PRO A 283 -12.57 -15.94 -6.08
CA PRO A 283 -11.81 -15.57 -4.90
C PRO A 283 -11.36 -16.80 -4.11
N GLY A 284 -10.26 -16.66 -3.39
CA GLY A 284 -9.77 -17.71 -2.52
C GLY A 284 -8.36 -17.51 -2.00
N VAL A 285 -7.85 -18.54 -1.33
CA VAL A 285 -6.49 -18.61 -0.81
C VAL A 285 -5.69 -19.59 -1.66
N TYR A 286 -4.44 -19.24 -1.95
CA TYR A 286 -3.50 -20.10 -2.64
C TYR A 286 -2.14 -20.09 -1.96
N LEU A 287 -1.43 -21.20 -2.13
CA LEU A 287 -0.10 -21.44 -1.62
C LEU A 287 0.83 -21.73 -2.80
N LEU A 288 2.05 -21.20 -2.75
CA LEU A 288 3.15 -21.65 -3.61
C LEU A 288 4.05 -22.57 -2.83
N HIS A 289 4.43 -23.67 -3.47
CA HIS A 289 5.24 -24.72 -2.91
C HIS A 289 6.48 -24.96 -3.75
N ARG A 290 7.52 -25.49 -3.11
CA ARG A 290 8.66 -26.12 -3.77
C ARG A 290 8.74 -27.56 -3.29
N GLU A 291 8.77 -28.48 -4.24
CA GLU A 291 9.00 -29.88 -3.92
C GLU A 291 10.48 -30.09 -3.58
N SER A 292 10.73 -30.75 -2.45
CA SER A 292 12.06 -31.23 -2.07
C SER A 292 12.00 -32.72 -1.79
N CYS A 293 13.14 -33.38 -1.79
CA CYS A 293 13.26 -34.82 -1.56
C CYS A 293 12.66 -35.27 -0.21
N ASP A 294 12.63 -34.38 0.79
CA ASP A 294 12.22 -34.72 2.17
C ASP A 294 10.81 -34.23 2.52
N ALA A 295 10.38 -33.07 2.01
CA ALA A 295 9.03 -32.53 2.21
C ALA A 295 8.70 -31.38 1.22
N SER A 296 7.41 -31.18 0.94
CA SER A 296 6.94 -29.97 0.24
C SER A 296 7.11 -28.75 1.15
N GLU A 297 7.90 -27.79 0.71
CA GLU A 297 8.12 -26.53 1.40
C GLU A 297 7.12 -25.47 0.93
N ILE A 298 6.48 -24.78 1.87
CA ILE A 298 5.57 -23.67 1.55
C ILE A 298 6.40 -22.40 1.45
N LEU A 299 6.43 -21.81 0.26
CA LEU A 299 7.21 -20.63 -0.04
C LEU A 299 6.40 -19.35 0.12
N TYR A 300 5.12 -19.38 -0.25
CA TYR A 300 4.25 -18.20 -0.23
C TYR A 300 2.79 -18.57 0.07
N VAL A 301 2.11 -17.72 0.83
CA VAL A 301 0.67 -17.81 1.12
C VAL A 301 0.03 -16.48 0.79
N ALA A 302 -1.05 -16.49 0.02
CA ALA A 302 -1.80 -15.27 -0.28
C ALA A 302 -3.28 -15.53 -0.56
N ARG A 303 -4.06 -14.46 -0.41
CA ARG A 303 -5.46 -14.38 -0.81
C ARG A 303 -5.61 -13.55 -2.07
N ASN A 304 -6.62 -13.83 -2.87
CA ASN A 304 -7.09 -12.92 -3.90
C ASN A 304 -8.62 -12.85 -3.88
N ASP A 305 -9.15 -11.63 -3.92
CA ASP A 305 -10.59 -11.35 -3.80
C ASP A 305 -11.32 -11.29 -5.15
N ARG A 306 -10.59 -11.50 -6.25
CA ARG A 306 -11.15 -11.46 -7.61
C ARG A 306 -10.85 -12.74 -8.37
N SER A 307 -9.57 -13.01 -8.59
CA SER A 307 -9.13 -14.18 -9.37
C SER A 307 -7.75 -14.63 -8.92
N ILE A 308 -7.70 -15.85 -8.38
CA ILE A 308 -6.44 -16.55 -8.10
C ILE A 308 -5.64 -16.75 -9.41
N ALA A 309 -6.32 -17.04 -10.52
CA ALA A 309 -5.68 -17.31 -11.81
C ALA A 309 -4.86 -16.11 -12.33
N VAL A 310 -5.44 -14.91 -12.30
CA VAL A 310 -4.74 -13.67 -12.68
C VAL A 310 -3.48 -13.47 -11.83
N ARG A 311 -3.59 -13.73 -10.53
CA ARG A 311 -2.49 -13.51 -9.60
C ARG A 311 -1.38 -14.54 -9.75
N LEU A 312 -1.72 -15.82 -9.91
CA LEU A 312 -0.76 -16.88 -10.23
C LEU A 312 -0.08 -16.61 -11.58
N GLY A 313 -0.80 -16.08 -12.57
CA GLY A 313 -0.20 -15.65 -13.84
C GLY A 313 0.84 -14.55 -13.69
N GLN A 314 0.59 -13.58 -12.80
CA GLN A 314 1.57 -12.55 -12.44
C GLN A 314 2.81 -13.13 -11.76
N HIS A 315 2.63 -14.10 -10.85
CA HIS A 315 3.74 -14.77 -10.17
C HIS A 315 4.56 -15.63 -11.13
N LEU A 316 3.91 -16.41 -11.99
CA LEU A 316 4.57 -17.19 -13.04
C LEU A 316 5.40 -16.29 -13.94
N ARG A 317 4.84 -15.16 -14.38
CA ARG A 317 5.58 -14.17 -15.16
C ARG A 317 6.78 -13.63 -14.37
N LYS A 318 6.60 -13.22 -13.11
CA LYS A 318 7.69 -12.72 -12.25
C LYS A 318 8.82 -13.74 -12.12
N ILE A 319 8.50 -14.98 -11.78
CA ILE A 319 9.46 -16.08 -11.57
C ILE A 319 10.22 -16.41 -12.85
N SER A 320 9.54 -16.44 -14.01
CA SER A 320 10.19 -16.71 -15.30
C SER A 320 11.34 -15.76 -15.60
N GLY A 321 11.28 -14.54 -15.07
CA GLY A 321 12.27 -13.50 -15.25
C GLY A 321 13.42 -13.49 -14.27
N ARG A 322 13.54 -14.49 -13.38
CA ARG A 322 14.51 -14.50 -12.29
C ARG A 322 15.60 -15.54 -12.48
N CYS A 323 16.77 -15.23 -11.96
CA CYS A 323 17.89 -16.15 -11.84
C CYS A 323 17.70 -17.08 -10.63
N HIS A 324 18.34 -18.25 -10.68
CA HIS A 324 18.42 -19.21 -9.57
C HIS A 324 17.07 -19.80 -9.11
N ILE A 325 16.04 -19.68 -9.95
CA ILE A 325 14.74 -20.28 -9.71
C ILE A 325 14.07 -20.59 -11.04
N GLU A 326 13.34 -21.70 -11.12
CA GLU A 326 12.58 -22.07 -12.31
C GLU A 326 11.15 -22.45 -11.91
N ALA A 327 10.17 -22.02 -12.71
CA ALA A 327 8.75 -22.27 -12.43
C ALA A 327 8.39 -23.77 -12.42
N ARG A 328 9.18 -24.62 -13.11
CA ARG A 328 8.98 -26.07 -13.13
C ARG A 328 9.27 -26.76 -11.80
N ASP A 329 10.02 -26.10 -10.91
CA ASP A 329 10.32 -26.63 -9.57
C ASP A 329 9.26 -26.20 -8.55
N LEU A 330 8.23 -25.48 -9.02
CA LEU A 330 7.20 -24.87 -8.20
C LEU A 330 5.83 -25.43 -8.54
N SER A 331 5.05 -25.66 -7.51
CA SER A 331 3.64 -26.00 -7.61
C SER A 331 2.80 -25.04 -6.80
N PHE A 332 1.49 -25.05 -7.03
CA PHE A 332 0.54 -24.32 -6.24
C PHE A 332 -0.61 -25.21 -5.82
N SER A 333 -1.18 -24.92 -4.66
CA SER A 333 -2.46 -25.44 -4.23
C SER A 333 -3.37 -24.28 -3.86
N TYR A 334 -4.68 -24.46 -3.97
CA TYR A 334 -5.62 -23.38 -3.74
C TYR A 334 -6.94 -23.91 -3.18
N LEU A 335 -7.64 -23.06 -2.46
CA LEU A 335 -8.98 -23.32 -1.96
C LEU A 335 -9.86 -22.13 -2.33
N LYS A 336 -10.90 -22.40 -3.12
CA LYS A 336 -11.94 -21.41 -3.43
C LYS A 336 -12.70 -21.08 -2.16
N LEU A 337 -13.02 -19.81 -2.00
CA LEU A 337 -13.82 -19.33 -0.88
C LEU A 337 -15.13 -18.78 -1.40
N ASP A 338 -16.19 -19.01 -0.65
CA ASP A 338 -17.45 -18.32 -0.86
C ASP A 338 -17.30 -16.84 -0.44
N ASP A 339 -18.04 -15.94 -1.09
CA ASP A 339 -17.92 -14.48 -0.90
C ASP A 339 -18.08 -14.08 0.58
N ASP A 340 -18.90 -14.82 1.33
CA ASP A 340 -19.17 -14.59 2.76
C ASP A 340 -17.99 -14.97 3.68
N LEU A 341 -17.07 -15.83 3.22
CA LEU A 341 -15.86 -16.22 3.98
C LEU A 341 -14.66 -15.29 3.75
N SER A 342 -14.78 -14.33 2.83
CA SER A 342 -13.74 -13.34 2.53
C SER A 342 -13.41 -12.40 3.71
N VAL A 343 -14.31 -12.29 4.70
CA VAL A 343 -14.19 -11.40 5.85
C VAL A 343 -13.15 -11.90 6.89
N VAL A 344 -12.75 -13.17 6.85
CA VAL A 344 -11.99 -13.83 7.95
C VAL A 344 -10.47 -13.80 7.75
N ALA A 345 -9.93 -13.09 6.75
CA ALA A 345 -8.49 -13.07 6.42
C ALA A 345 -7.83 -14.47 6.50
N PRO A 346 -8.33 -15.47 5.75
CA PRO A 346 -7.91 -16.87 5.86
C PRO A 346 -6.41 -17.11 5.62
N GLU A 347 -5.77 -16.30 4.78
CA GLU A 347 -4.31 -16.25 4.61
C GLU A 347 -3.57 -16.00 5.94
N ARG A 348 -4.13 -15.15 6.81
CA ARG A 348 -3.55 -14.84 8.12
C ARG A 348 -3.65 -16.04 9.06
N LEU A 349 -4.75 -16.80 9.00
CA LEU A 349 -4.91 -18.03 9.77
C LEU A 349 -3.88 -19.08 9.36
N VAL A 350 -3.60 -19.21 8.06
CA VAL A 350 -2.56 -20.12 7.54
C VAL A 350 -1.19 -19.67 8.02
N LEU A 351 -0.85 -18.40 7.88
CA LEU A 351 0.45 -17.86 8.30
C LEU A 351 0.68 -18.02 9.81
N GLN A 352 -0.34 -17.75 10.63
CA GLN A 352 -0.26 -17.95 12.08
C GLN A 352 -0.03 -19.43 12.44
N HIS A 353 -0.70 -20.36 11.76
CA HIS A 353 -0.50 -21.78 11.98
C HIS A 353 0.91 -22.25 11.60
N LEU A 354 1.42 -21.80 10.45
CA LEU A 354 2.77 -22.12 9.99
C LEU A 354 3.83 -21.53 10.92
N HIS A 355 3.64 -20.29 11.38
CA HIS A 355 4.53 -19.65 12.34
C HIS A 355 4.59 -20.42 13.67
N ALA A 356 3.44 -20.89 14.18
CA ALA A 356 3.39 -21.70 15.40
C ALA A 356 4.15 -23.05 15.26
N GLN A 357 4.39 -23.51 14.04
CA GLN A 357 5.18 -24.70 13.72
C GLN A 357 6.62 -24.40 13.30
N SER A 358 7.06 -23.14 13.38
CA SER A 358 8.37 -22.70 12.86
C SER A 358 8.55 -22.95 11.36
N ARG A 359 7.47 -22.87 10.58
CA ARG A 359 7.42 -23.10 9.13
C ARG A 359 6.97 -21.85 8.35
N SER A 360 7.34 -20.66 8.84
CA SER A 360 6.99 -19.39 8.20
C SER A 360 7.47 -19.36 6.74
N PRO A 361 6.59 -19.04 5.77
CA PRO A 361 6.99 -19.03 4.36
C PRO A 361 8.04 -17.96 4.07
N LEU A 362 9.08 -18.33 3.31
CA LEU A 362 10.21 -17.46 3.00
C LEU A 362 9.84 -16.22 2.19
N TRP A 363 8.81 -16.30 1.35
CA TRP A 363 8.45 -15.24 0.40
C TRP A 363 7.42 -14.25 0.94
N ASN A 364 6.77 -14.58 2.06
CA ASN A 364 5.86 -13.64 2.72
C ASN A 364 6.68 -12.54 3.41
N ASN A 365 6.36 -11.27 3.11
CA ASN A 365 7.06 -10.08 3.60
C ASN A 365 8.48 -9.86 3.05
N SER A 366 8.90 -10.56 2.00
CA SER A 366 10.30 -10.51 1.49
C SER A 366 10.42 -10.08 0.02
N GLY A 367 9.71 -9.01 -0.38
CA GLY A 367 9.81 -8.47 -1.74
C GLY A 367 9.14 -9.32 -2.85
N PHE A 368 8.72 -10.55 -2.55
CA PHE A 368 7.82 -11.34 -3.37
C PHE A 368 6.36 -10.89 -3.20
N GLY A 369 5.56 -10.97 -4.27
CA GLY A 369 4.17 -10.48 -4.24
C GLY A 369 3.98 -8.96 -4.28
N ASN A 370 4.97 -8.14 -3.94
CA ASN A 370 4.81 -6.68 -4.01
C ASN A 370 4.66 -6.17 -5.46
N ASN A 371 3.66 -5.31 -5.71
CA ASN A 371 3.59 -4.53 -6.95
C ASN A 371 4.49 -3.29 -6.84
N ASP A 372 4.84 -2.71 -8.00
CA ASP A 372 5.82 -1.64 -8.15
C ASP A 372 5.72 -0.52 -7.09
N ALA A 373 6.74 -0.36 -6.24
CA ALA A 373 6.64 0.44 -5.00
C ALA A 373 7.00 1.94 -5.14
N GLY A 374 7.18 2.42 -6.37
CA GLY A 374 7.49 3.83 -6.67
C GLY A 374 8.98 4.22 -6.49
N ARG A 375 9.34 5.43 -6.97
CA ARG A 375 10.74 5.92 -7.12
C ARG A 375 11.49 6.06 -5.79
N MET A 376 10.78 6.34 -4.69
CA MET A 376 11.38 6.59 -3.37
C MET A 376 11.87 5.32 -2.66
N ARG A 377 11.50 4.12 -3.13
CA ARG A 377 12.02 2.84 -2.59
C ARG A 377 13.21 2.28 -3.37
N ASP A 378 13.57 2.88 -4.51
CA ASP A 378 14.68 2.44 -5.35
C ASP A 378 16.03 2.53 -4.58
N SER A 379 16.12 3.45 -3.60
CA SER A 379 17.31 3.68 -2.77
C SER A 379 17.33 2.90 -1.43
N ARG A 380 16.34 2.03 -1.14
CA ARG A 380 16.32 1.25 0.11
C ARG A 380 17.24 0.03 0.01
N ARG A 381 17.95 -0.25 1.11
CA ARG A 381 18.67 -1.52 1.29
C ARG A 381 17.68 -2.66 1.52
N ARG A 382 18.08 -3.87 1.11
CA ARG A 382 17.27 -5.09 1.23
C ARG A 382 17.96 -6.10 2.15
N GLY A 383 17.18 -6.90 2.85
CA GLY A 383 17.67 -8.02 3.66
C GLY A 383 18.27 -9.12 2.80
N GLY A 384 19.16 -9.93 3.38
CA GLY A 384 19.79 -11.06 2.67
C GLY A 384 18.85 -12.22 2.34
N ASP A 385 17.71 -12.27 2.99
CA ASP A 385 16.60 -13.21 2.80
C ASP A 385 15.51 -12.68 1.84
N ASP A 386 15.66 -11.46 1.30
CA ASP A 386 14.73 -10.87 0.33
C ASP A 386 14.70 -11.66 -0.98
N PHE A 387 13.51 -11.96 -1.49
CA PHE A 387 13.31 -12.71 -2.72
C PHE A 387 14.07 -12.11 -3.91
N ASP A 388 14.06 -10.79 -4.08
CA ASP A 388 14.72 -10.17 -5.22
C ASP A 388 16.26 -10.27 -5.09
N VAL A 389 16.79 -10.33 -3.86
CA VAL A 389 18.23 -10.54 -3.61
C VAL A 389 18.64 -11.98 -3.90
N LEU A 390 17.84 -12.96 -3.47
CA LEU A 390 18.08 -14.39 -3.72
C LEU A 390 17.86 -14.76 -5.20
N HIS A 391 16.90 -14.11 -5.84
CA HIS A 391 16.45 -14.38 -7.21
C HIS A 391 16.43 -13.08 -8.04
N PRO A 392 17.61 -12.53 -8.40
CA PRO A 392 17.70 -11.28 -9.13
C PRO A 392 17.15 -11.41 -10.56
N ILE A 393 16.80 -10.29 -11.18
CA ILE A 393 16.31 -10.25 -12.56
C ILE A 393 17.32 -10.82 -13.57
N ASP A 394 16.80 -11.54 -14.57
CA ASP A 394 17.59 -12.09 -15.66
C ASP A 394 17.78 -11.05 -16.79
N LEU A 395 18.93 -10.37 -16.79
CA LEU A 395 19.32 -9.46 -17.85
C LEU A 395 19.66 -10.17 -19.18
N SER A 396 19.68 -11.49 -19.20
CA SER A 396 19.87 -12.30 -20.39
C SER A 396 18.56 -12.61 -21.13
N TRP A 397 17.41 -12.21 -20.56
CA TRP A 397 16.08 -12.45 -21.10
C TRP A 397 15.95 -12.03 -22.57
N PRO A 398 15.44 -12.90 -23.46
CA PRO A 398 15.28 -12.59 -24.87
C PRO A 398 14.09 -11.66 -25.11
N VAL A 399 14.31 -10.59 -25.87
CA VAL A 399 13.32 -9.60 -26.28
C VAL A 399 13.23 -9.57 -27.79
N ARG A 400 12.04 -9.79 -28.34
CA ARG A 400 11.80 -9.84 -29.78
C ARG A 400 11.15 -8.53 -30.24
N PHE A 401 11.70 -7.91 -31.27
CA PHE A 401 11.19 -6.67 -31.84
C PHE A 401 10.39 -6.99 -33.11
N ASP A 402 9.06 -7.10 -32.93
CA ASP A 402 8.12 -7.26 -34.03
C ASP A 402 7.79 -5.90 -34.66
N VAL A 403 8.78 -5.35 -35.38
CA VAL A 403 8.70 -4.04 -36.03
C VAL A 403 8.88 -4.18 -37.55
N PRO A 404 8.19 -3.37 -38.37
CA PRO A 404 8.31 -3.44 -39.83
C PRO A 404 9.75 -3.25 -40.32
N THR A 405 10.49 -2.34 -39.65
CA THR A 405 11.89 -2.03 -39.93
C THR A 405 12.75 -2.15 -38.68
N LEU A 406 14.02 -2.50 -38.83
CA LEU A 406 14.98 -2.48 -37.71
C LEU A 406 15.33 -1.05 -37.25
N LYS A 407 14.79 -0.01 -37.88
CA LYS A 407 14.85 1.36 -37.38
C LYS A 407 13.66 1.62 -36.47
N VAL A 408 13.93 1.99 -35.24
CA VAL A 408 12.92 2.28 -34.21
C VAL A 408 13.32 3.55 -33.46
N THR A 409 12.35 4.17 -32.81
CA THR A 409 12.59 5.26 -31.85
C THR A 409 13.03 4.71 -30.50
N GLY A 410 13.61 5.57 -29.66
CA GLY A 410 13.88 5.26 -28.26
C GLY A 410 12.60 4.91 -27.49
N HIS A 411 11.50 5.59 -27.81
CA HIS A 411 10.20 5.34 -27.19
C HIS A 411 9.66 3.95 -27.54
N GLU A 412 9.64 3.59 -28.83
CA GLU A 412 9.19 2.27 -29.29
C GLU A 412 10.03 1.15 -28.67
N MET A 413 11.36 1.29 -28.65
CA MET A 413 12.23 0.30 -28.02
C MET A 413 11.94 0.15 -26.52
N ALA A 414 11.77 1.26 -25.80
CA ALA A 414 11.47 1.25 -24.37
C ALA A 414 10.10 0.61 -24.06
N MET A 415 9.08 0.86 -24.89
CA MET A 415 7.76 0.23 -24.76
C MET A 415 7.80 -1.27 -25.10
N HIS A 416 8.55 -1.68 -26.13
CA HIS A 416 8.75 -3.10 -26.45
C HIS A 416 9.44 -3.85 -25.30
N LEU A 417 10.45 -3.24 -24.68
CA LEU A 417 11.09 -3.78 -23.49
C LEU A 417 10.09 -3.89 -22.34
N ARG A 418 9.36 -2.82 -22.02
CA ARG A 418 8.38 -2.81 -20.93
C ARG A 418 7.29 -3.86 -21.10
N ALA A 419 6.86 -4.11 -22.34
CA ALA A 419 5.82 -5.09 -22.63
C ALA A 419 6.29 -6.55 -22.47
N GLN A 420 7.54 -6.84 -22.83
CA GLN A 420 8.06 -8.22 -22.91
C GLN A 420 8.86 -8.65 -21.69
N LEU A 421 9.41 -7.72 -20.92
CA LEU A 421 10.20 -8.06 -19.76
C LEU A 421 9.28 -8.69 -18.67
N PRO A 422 9.71 -9.79 -18.06
CA PRO A 422 9.01 -10.46 -16.95
C PRO A 422 9.22 -9.77 -15.60
N TYR A 423 9.84 -8.60 -15.59
CA TYR A 423 10.07 -7.77 -14.42
C TYR A 423 9.76 -6.30 -14.76
N VAL A 424 9.55 -5.49 -13.73
CA VAL A 424 9.18 -4.09 -13.89
C VAL A 424 10.29 -3.34 -14.62
N PHE A 425 9.94 -2.67 -15.72
CA PHE A 425 10.78 -1.67 -16.36
C PHE A 425 10.11 -0.31 -16.27
N ARG A 426 10.57 0.51 -15.32
CA ARG A 426 10.00 1.83 -15.02
C ARG A 426 10.72 2.89 -15.82
N ILE A 427 9.95 3.75 -16.48
CA ILE A 427 10.45 4.78 -17.39
C ILE A 427 9.91 6.13 -16.93
N GLU A 428 10.78 7.13 -16.80
CA GLU A 428 10.38 8.50 -16.52
C GLU A 428 9.62 9.11 -17.71
N ALA A 429 8.52 9.83 -17.44
CA ALA A 429 7.62 10.32 -18.47
C ALA A 429 8.24 11.46 -19.31
N HIS A 430 8.85 11.12 -20.46
CA HIS A 430 9.45 12.07 -21.41
C HIS A 430 9.33 11.58 -22.87
N ASN A 431 8.12 11.18 -23.29
CA ASN A 431 7.91 10.52 -24.59
C ASN A 431 8.44 11.34 -25.78
N ALA A 432 8.21 12.66 -25.80
CA ALA A 432 8.64 13.52 -26.90
C ALA A 432 10.17 13.61 -27.09
N GLU A 433 10.96 13.35 -26.06
CA GLU A 433 12.43 13.29 -26.16
C GLU A 433 12.86 11.92 -26.69
N LEU A 434 12.26 10.85 -26.17
CA LEU A 434 12.51 9.47 -26.59
C LEU A 434 12.15 9.24 -28.07
N ASP A 435 11.10 9.91 -28.58
CA ASP A 435 10.66 9.83 -29.98
C ASP A 435 11.68 10.45 -30.96
N ARG A 436 12.50 11.40 -30.50
CA ARG A 436 13.53 12.04 -31.32
C ARG A 436 14.76 11.18 -31.50
N VAL A 437 14.96 10.22 -30.61
CA VAL A 437 16.13 9.33 -30.63
C VAL A 437 15.85 8.18 -31.57
N GLN A 438 16.68 8.04 -32.62
CA GLN A 438 16.55 7.02 -33.64
C GLN A 438 17.65 5.97 -33.47
N LEU A 439 17.27 4.70 -33.44
CA LEU A 439 18.16 3.57 -33.26
C LEU A 439 17.98 2.57 -34.40
N THR A 440 19.07 1.93 -34.80
CA THR A 440 19.03 0.77 -35.70
C THR A 440 19.34 -0.49 -34.89
N LEU A 441 18.35 -1.36 -34.76
CA LEU A 441 18.49 -2.66 -34.12
C LEU A 441 19.39 -3.55 -34.99
N PRO A 442 20.41 -4.22 -34.42
CA PRO A 442 21.29 -5.08 -35.19
C PRO A 442 20.61 -6.41 -35.60
N GLU A 443 19.59 -6.82 -34.87
CA GLU A 443 18.82 -8.05 -35.10
C GLU A 443 17.42 -7.93 -34.47
N ARG A 444 16.51 -8.83 -34.87
CA ARG A 444 15.11 -8.83 -34.38
C ARG A 444 14.94 -9.39 -32.98
N SER A 445 15.96 -10.03 -32.41
CA SER A 445 15.92 -10.64 -31.08
C SER A 445 17.18 -10.29 -30.32
N LEU A 446 17.06 -9.59 -29.20
CA LEU A 446 18.18 -9.16 -28.38
C LEU A 446 18.01 -9.68 -26.96
N ARG A 447 19.14 -9.90 -26.26
CA ARG A 447 19.10 -10.03 -24.80
C ARG A 447 18.78 -8.66 -24.18
N ALA A 448 18.07 -8.64 -23.06
CA ALA A 448 17.70 -7.41 -22.36
C ALA A 448 18.93 -6.51 -22.07
N ASP A 449 20.05 -7.09 -21.61
CA ASP A 449 21.32 -6.37 -21.43
C ASP A 449 21.79 -5.64 -22.69
N ARG A 450 21.74 -6.33 -23.86
CA ARG A 450 22.16 -5.73 -25.13
C ARG A 450 21.20 -4.62 -25.56
N ALA A 451 19.91 -4.81 -25.33
CA ALA A 451 18.90 -3.82 -25.61
C ALA A 451 19.10 -2.55 -24.76
N PHE A 452 19.34 -2.69 -23.44
CA PHE A 452 19.62 -1.55 -22.56
C PHE A 452 20.90 -0.80 -22.95
N ARG A 453 21.97 -1.50 -23.34
CA ARG A 453 23.19 -0.84 -23.84
C ARG A 453 22.93 0.00 -25.09
N LEU A 454 22.18 -0.53 -26.06
CA LEU A 454 21.85 0.21 -27.28
C LEU A 454 20.99 1.44 -27.00
N LEU A 455 20.00 1.28 -26.13
CA LEU A 455 19.11 2.38 -25.74
C LEU A 455 19.88 3.48 -24.98
N ALA A 456 20.69 3.11 -23.97
CA ALA A 456 21.50 4.07 -23.22
C ALA A 456 22.53 4.79 -24.12
N ALA A 457 23.17 4.09 -25.05
CA ALA A 457 24.12 4.69 -25.98
C ALA A 457 23.46 5.72 -26.92
N ALA A 458 22.22 5.48 -27.32
CA ALA A 458 21.46 6.40 -28.17
C ALA A 458 20.92 7.62 -27.40
N LEU A 459 20.56 7.44 -26.13
CA LEU A 459 20.08 8.53 -25.25
C LEU A 459 21.21 9.42 -24.71
N GLY A 460 22.45 8.91 -24.67
CA GLY A 460 23.61 9.60 -24.15
C GLY A 460 23.63 9.68 -22.61
N ASP A 461 24.57 10.48 -22.06
CA ASP A 461 24.87 10.49 -20.62
C ASP A 461 23.82 11.23 -19.78
N SER A 462 22.82 11.87 -20.39
CA SER A 462 21.73 12.54 -19.68
C SER A 462 20.68 11.58 -19.12
N TRP A 463 20.72 10.33 -19.60
CA TRP A 463 19.86 9.24 -19.18
C TRP A 463 20.68 8.13 -18.55
N GLN A 464 20.12 7.53 -17.50
CA GLN A 464 20.68 6.37 -16.84
C GLN A 464 19.64 5.27 -16.80
N ILE A 465 20.04 4.08 -17.24
CA ILE A 465 19.31 2.84 -17.02
C ILE A 465 19.99 2.11 -15.87
N SER A 466 19.26 1.85 -14.79
CA SER A 466 19.74 1.13 -13.61
C SER A 466 18.98 -0.18 -13.47
N ALA A 467 19.68 -1.30 -13.61
CA ALA A 467 19.17 -2.61 -13.29
C ALA A 467 19.39 -2.88 -11.79
N LEU A 468 18.29 -2.95 -11.06
CA LEU A 468 18.24 -3.33 -9.65
C LEU A 468 17.96 -4.83 -9.55
N VAL A 469 18.19 -5.42 -8.39
CA VAL A 469 17.93 -6.84 -8.12
C VAL A 469 16.51 -7.28 -8.53
N GLY A 470 15.48 -6.43 -8.38
CA GLY A 470 14.07 -6.78 -8.67
C GLY A 470 13.42 -6.10 -9.88
N GLN A 471 14.03 -5.07 -10.45
CA GLN A 471 13.42 -4.20 -11.48
C GLN A 471 14.48 -3.40 -12.24
N VAL A 472 14.08 -2.76 -13.35
CA VAL A 472 14.93 -1.85 -14.11
C VAL A 472 14.30 -0.46 -14.12
N LEU A 473 15.12 0.57 -13.94
CA LEU A 473 14.74 1.98 -13.95
C LEU A 473 15.40 2.67 -15.14
N MET A 474 14.69 3.55 -15.83
CA MET A 474 15.24 4.46 -16.85
C MET A 474 14.81 5.88 -16.52
N TYR A 475 15.74 6.67 -15.98
CA TYR A 475 15.52 8.03 -15.50
C TYR A 475 16.53 9.00 -16.09
N ARG A 476 16.17 10.28 -16.05
CA ARG A 476 17.04 11.41 -16.40
C ARG A 476 17.89 11.77 -15.18
N GLU A 477 18.99 11.06 -15.02
CA GLU A 477 19.94 11.25 -13.94
C GLU A 477 21.35 10.83 -14.37
N GLN A 478 22.37 11.33 -13.67
CA GLN A 478 23.77 11.09 -14.02
C GLN A 478 24.53 10.54 -12.83
N GLY A 479 25.07 9.33 -12.96
CA GLY A 479 25.94 8.72 -11.95
C GLY A 479 25.25 8.40 -10.63
N LYS A 480 23.92 8.35 -10.59
CA LYS A 480 23.18 8.05 -9.37
C LYS A 480 23.33 6.57 -9.04
N ARG A 481 23.78 6.27 -7.82
CA ARG A 481 23.90 4.89 -7.34
C ARG A 481 22.69 4.46 -6.54
N TYR A 482 22.28 3.21 -6.72
CA TYR A 482 21.23 2.55 -5.95
C TYR A 482 21.83 1.38 -5.18
N PRO A 483 21.54 1.23 -3.87
CA PRO A 483 22.10 0.15 -3.06
C PRO A 483 21.78 -1.24 -3.62
N SER A 484 20.63 -1.40 -4.26
CA SER A 484 20.19 -2.67 -4.83
C SER A 484 20.53 -2.84 -6.31
N ALA A 485 21.40 -1.99 -6.88
CA ALA A 485 21.80 -2.10 -8.28
C ALA A 485 22.78 -3.25 -8.52
N ILE A 486 22.57 -3.94 -9.65
CA ILE A 486 23.47 -4.98 -10.17
C ILE A 486 24.18 -4.50 -11.45
N ARG A 487 23.60 -3.53 -12.17
CA ARG A 487 24.19 -2.97 -13.39
C ARG A 487 23.66 -1.58 -13.72
N TYR A 488 24.51 -0.75 -14.32
CA TYR A 488 24.16 0.57 -14.86
C TYR A 488 24.54 0.67 -16.32
N TYR A 489 23.74 1.42 -17.07
CA TYR A 489 24.00 1.78 -18.47
C TYR A 489 23.78 3.29 -18.61
N ALA A 490 24.82 4.01 -19.04
CA ALA A 490 24.78 5.44 -19.29
C ALA A 490 25.70 5.75 -20.47
N GLY A 491 25.14 6.33 -21.54
CA GLY A 491 25.85 6.46 -22.81
C GLY A 491 26.44 5.13 -23.28
N THR A 492 27.74 5.13 -23.58
CA THR A 492 28.48 3.91 -23.99
C THR A 492 29.05 3.11 -22.82
N GLN A 493 28.89 3.59 -21.58
CA GLN A 493 29.43 2.98 -20.39
C GLN A 493 28.48 1.93 -19.81
N THR A 494 29.06 0.85 -19.28
CA THR A 494 28.32 -0.17 -18.52
C THR A 494 29.12 -0.54 -17.29
N ILE A 495 28.51 -0.42 -16.11
CA ILE A 495 29.14 -0.70 -14.82
C ILE A 495 28.38 -1.84 -14.16
N THR A 496 29.08 -2.90 -13.74
CA THR A 496 28.48 -3.97 -12.94
C THR A 496 28.86 -3.74 -11.48
N GLU A 497 27.87 -3.78 -10.59
CA GLU A 497 28.07 -3.59 -9.14
C GLU A 497 27.57 -4.82 -8.38
N MET A 498 28.10 -5.03 -7.18
CA MET A 498 27.51 -5.96 -6.22
C MET A 498 26.52 -5.19 -5.34
N PRO A 499 25.27 -5.67 -5.18
CA PRO A 499 24.28 -4.97 -4.39
C PRO A 499 24.67 -4.94 -2.91
N GLU A 500 24.38 -3.83 -2.24
CA GLU A 500 24.49 -3.67 -0.79
C GLU A 500 23.33 -4.38 -0.10
N VAL A 501 23.62 -5.45 0.63
CA VAL A 501 22.64 -6.29 1.33
C VAL A 501 22.80 -6.13 2.84
N CYS A 502 21.70 -5.94 3.57
CA CYS A 502 21.71 -5.96 5.03
C CYS A 502 21.95 -7.39 5.52
N LYS A 503 22.87 -7.58 6.48
CA LYS A 503 23.02 -8.86 7.18
C LYS A 503 21.68 -9.24 7.82
N ALA A 504 21.28 -10.51 7.68
CA ALA A 504 20.08 -11.02 8.33
C ALA A 504 20.19 -10.85 9.86
N VAL A 505 19.15 -10.30 10.49
CA VAL A 505 19.05 -10.23 11.96
C VAL A 505 18.51 -11.58 12.43
N GLY A 506 19.36 -12.43 13.02
CA GLY A 506 18.89 -13.63 13.73
C GLY A 506 19.51 -14.98 13.36
N LEU A 507 20.81 -15.05 13.10
CA LEU A 507 21.57 -16.29 13.28
C LEU A 507 22.63 -16.04 14.35
N PRO A 508 22.79 -16.93 15.36
CA PRO A 508 23.89 -16.80 16.30
C PRO A 508 25.23 -16.87 15.55
N ASP A 509 26.15 -15.99 15.91
CA ASP A 509 27.55 -16.07 15.46
C ASP A 509 28.12 -17.41 15.94
N ASP A 510 28.40 -18.33 15.01
CA ASP A 510 29.19 -19.52 15.31
C ASP A 510 30.65 -19.09 15.59
N SER A 511 31.02 -19.16 16.87
CA SER A 511 32.40 -19.29 17.35
C SER A 511 32.67 -20.74 17.71
#